data_AF-A0A2I0TXV1-F1
#
_entry.id   AF-A0A2I0TXV1-F1
#
_cell.length_a   1.000
_cell.length_b   1.000
_cell.length_c   1.000
_cell.angle_alpha   90.00
_cell.angle_beta   90.00
_cell.angle_gamma   90.00
#
_symmetry.space_group_name_H-M   'P 1'
#
loop_
_entity.id
_entity.type
_entity.pdbx_description
1 polymer ?
#
loop_
_entity_poly.entity_id
_entity_poly.type
_entity_poly.pdbx_seq_one_letter_code
_entity_poly.pdbx_strand_id
1 'polypeptide(L)'
;MTIASSDGSWNLSLQLGKILKFDADDLINNFLIKKGIQSLGPIGKEKLLQLIATLLVLQFIRCRKEFKGIVFKTLMKLDDSSNSSVHWACELIKKAVEWVRRTEKRFPSICYRLELGKDWDSATKKILGTKFI
;
A
#
# COMPACT_ATOMS: atom_id res chain seq x y z
N MET A 1 -0.79 14.52 -4.59
CA MET A 1 -0.58 13.08 -4.89
C MET A 1 0.92 12.86 -4.95
N THR A 2 1.45 11.96 -4.13
CA THR A 2 2.90 11.68 -4.03
C THR A 2 3.43 11.07 -5.32
N ILE A 3 4.65 11.42 -5.71
CA ILE A 3 5.31 10.84 -6.88
C ILE A 3 5.70 9.39 -6.54
N ALA A 4 5.20 8.43 -7.32
CA ALA A 4 5.63 7.03 -7.24
C ALA A 4 7.07 6.92 -7.75
N SER A 5 7.83 5.98 -7.20
CA SER A 5 9.12 5.59 -7.74
C SER A 5 8.98 5.04 -9.16
N SER A 6 10.09 5.04 -9.90
CA SER A 6 10.13 4.56 -11.29
C SER A 6 9.72 3.09 -11.46
N ASP A 7 9.66 2.31 -10.39
CA ASP A 7 9.20 0.91 -10.38
C ASP A 7 7.72 0.74 -10.01
N GLY A 8 7.02 1.82 -9.65
CA GLY A 8 5.60 1.84 -9.26
C GLY A 8 5.36 1.79 -7.75
N SER A 9 6.41 1.79 -6.92
CA SER A 9 6.27 1.80 -5.46
C SER A 9 6.17 3.20 -4.86
N TRP A 10 5.66 3.29 -3.64
CA TRP A 10 5.82 4.47 -2.78
C TRP A 10 6.66 4.13 -1.56
N ASN A 11 7.36 5.14 -1.03
CA ASN A 11 8.07 5.03 0.24
C ASN A 11 7.18 5.49 1.39
N LEU A 12 7.20 4.71 2.48
CA LEU A 12 6.54 5.10 3.71
C LEU A 12 7.30 6.27 4.34
N SER A 13 6.61 7.38 4.57
CA SER A 13 7.19 8.60 5.14
C SER A 13 6.14 9.36 5.94
N LEU A 14 6.59 10.26 6.82
CA LEU A 14 5.71 11.15 7.58
C LEU A 14 4.83 12.01 6.66
N GLN A 15 5.36 12.44 5.52
CA GLN A 15 4.60 13.20 4.52
C GLN A 15 3.47 12.37 3.90
N LEU A 16 3.75 11.09 3.60
CA LEU A 16 2.71 10.17 3.14
C LEU A 16 1.63 9.96 4.23
N GLY A 17 2.04 9.83 5.49
CA GLY A 17 1.14 9.78 6.66
C GLY A 17 0.17 10.97 6.70
N LYS A 18 0.69 12.19 6.54
CA LYS A 18 -0.12 13.42 6.49
C LYS A 18 -1.13 13.41 5.34
N ILE A 19 -0.71 12.99 4.14
CA ILE A 19 -1.58 12.95 2.95
C ILE A 19 -2.70 11.92 3.11
N LEU A 20 -2.37 10.73 3.60
CA LEU A 20 -3.31 9.63 3.80
C LEU A 20 -4.07 9.72 5.14
N LYS A 21 -3.73 10.69 5.99
CA LYS A 21 -4.33 10.97 7.30
C LYS A 21 -4.22 9.80 8.29
N PHE A 22 -3.04 9.17 8.38
CA PHE A 22 -2.72 8.17 9.41
C PHE A 22 -1.38 8.51 10.11
N ASP A 23 -1.18 7.93 11.30
CA ASP A 23 0.06 8.09 12.05
C ASP A 23 1.17 7.19 11.50
N ALA A 24 1.96 7.75 10.58
CA ALA A 24 3.10 7.05 9.99
C ALA A 24 4.26 6.87 10.97
N ASP A 25 4.41 7.75 11.96
CA ASP A 25 5.49 7.66 12.93
C ASP A 25 5.24 6.48 13.87
N ASP A 26 4.03 6.40 14.43
CA ASP A 26 3.62 5.27 15.27
C ASP A 26 3.72 3.93 14.50
N LEU A 27 3.28 3.89 13.25
CA LEU A 27 3.38 2.66 12.44
C LEU A 27 4.84 2.21 12.28
N ILE A 28 5.76 3.12 11.91
CA ILE A 28 7.16 2.79 11.59
C ILE A 28 7.97 2.55 12.85
N ASN A 29 7.91 3.49 13.80
CA ASN A 29 8.84 3.59 14.91
C ASN A 29 8.32 2.94 16.19
N ASN A 30 7.05 2.54 16.23
CA ASN A 30 6.47 1.86 17.39
C ASN A 30 5.89 0.49 17.01
N PHE A 31 4.82 0.45 16.21
CA PHE A 31 4.07 -0.77 15.91
C PHE A 31 4.93 -1.83 15.21
N LEU A 32 5.51 -1.52 14.05
CA LEU A 32 6.27 -2.51 13.27
C LEU A 32 7.55 -2.98 13.99
N ILE A 33 8.19 -2.09 14.76
CA ILE A 33 9.35 -2.47 15.59
C ILE A 33 8.95 -3.48 16.66
N LYS A 34 7.86 -3.21 17.41
CA LYS A 34 7.32 -4.15 18.40
C LYS A 34 6.92 -5.49 17.81
N LYS A 35 6.53 -5.51 16.53
CA LYS A 35 6.17 -6.73 15.78
C LYS A 35 7.35 -7.42 15.10
N GLY A 36 8.57 -6.95 15.34
CA GLY A 36 9.78 -7.64 14.92
C GLY A 36 10.18 -7.40 13.46
N ILE A 37 9.77 -6.29 12.84
CA ILE A 37 10.17 -5.94 11.47
C ILE A 37 11.70 -5.95 11.27
N GLN A 38 12.48 -5.73 12.34
CA GLN A 38 13.93 -5.75 12.30
C GLN A 38 14.50 -7.12 11.91
N SER A 39 13.76 -8.21 12.12
CA SER A 39 14.21 -9.57 11.75
C SER A 39 14.34 -9.78 10.25
N LEU A 40 13.83 -8.86 9.42
CA LEU A 40 13.92 -8.92 7.96
C LEU A 40 15.25 -8.38 7.42
N GLY A 41 16.09 -7.82 8.30
CA GLY A 41 17.29 -7.07 7.90
C GLY A 41 16.94 -5.72 7.24
N PRO A 42 17.95 -4.88 6.95
CA PRO A 42 17.74 -3.52 6.45
C PRO A 42 17.01 -3.50 5.09
N ILE A 43 17.43 -4.35 4.15
CA ILE A 43 16.83 -4.44 2.81
C ILE A 43 15.39 -4.96 2.88
N GLY A 44 15.15 -6.01 3.69
CA GLY A 44 13.82 -6.59 3.85
C GLY A 44 12.85 -5.62 4.52
N LYS A 45 13.30 -4.91 5.55
CA LYS A 45 12.56 -3.82 6.20
C LYS A 45 12.18 -2.75 5.18
N GLU A 46 13.15 -2.22 4.42
CA GLU A 46 12.88 -1.16 3.43
C GLU A 46 11.83 -1.60 2.39
N LYS A 47 11.99 -2.81 1.82
CA LYS A 47 11.06 -3.35 0.84
C LYS A 47 9.67 -3.60 1.41
N LEU A 48 9.58 -4.01 2.67
CA LEU A 48 8.28 -4.16 3.34
C LEU A 48 7.62 -2.80 3.61
N LEU A 49 8.37 -1.78 4.01
CA LEU A 49 7.82 -0.42 4.18
C LEU A 49 7.31 0.13 2.83
N GLN A 50 8.02 -0.11 1.72
CA GLN A 50 7.53 0.21 0.38
C GLN A 50 6.24 -0.54 0.02
N LEU A 51 6.15 -1.83 0.40
CA LEU A 51 4.95 -2.63 0.21
C LEU A 51 3.75 -2.05 0.96
N ILE A 52 3.93 -1.75 2.24
CA ILE A 52 2.89 -1.15 3.09
C ILE A 52 2.45 0.19 2.51
N ALA A 53 3.38 1.09 2.19
CA ALA A 53 3.06 2.40 1.63
C ALA A 53 2.28 2.31 0.32
N THR A 54 2.73 1.46 -0.61
CA THR A 54 2.08 1.29 -1.92
C THR A 54 0.66 0.74 -1.74
N LEU A 55 0.48 -0.25 -0.85
CA LEU A 55 -0.84 -0.80 -0.53
C LEU A 55 -1.77 0.24 0.12
N LEU A 56 -1.25 1.10 1.01
CA LEU A 56 -2.04 2.18 1.62
C LEU A 56 -2.51 3.21 0.58
N VAL A 57 -1.65 3.57 -0.39
CA VAL A 57 -2.02 4.47 -1.49
C VAL A 57 -3.09 3.83 -2.37
N LEU A 58 -2.94 2.56 -2.76
CA LEU A 58 -3.94 1.85 -3.55
C LEU A 58 -5.27 1.71 -2.81
N GLN A 59 -5.23 1.42 -1.50
CA GLN A 59 -6.43 1.35 -0.67
C GLN A 59 -7.12 2.70 -0.57
N PHE A 60 -6.36 3.79 -0.41
CA PHE A 60 -6.89 5.14 -0.37
C PHE A 60 -7.58 5.52 -1.69
N ILE A 61 -6.93 5.27 -2.82
CA ILE A 61 -7.49 5.51 -4.17
C ILE A 61 -8.81 4.74 -4.34
N ARG A 62 -8.79 3.44 -4.01
CA ARG A 62 -9.96 2.57 -4.08
C ARG A 62 -11.12 3.08 -3.21
N CYS A 63 -10.84 3.47 -1.96
CA CYS A 63 -11.86 3.94 -1.02
C CYS A 63 -12.46 5.29 -1.41
N ARG A 64 -11.62 6.24 -1.85
CA ARG A 64 -12.06 7.57 -2.26
C ARG A 64 -12.70 7.59 -3.65
N LYS A 65 -12.63 6.47 -4.39
CA LYS A 65 -13.00 6.39 -5.82
C LYS A 65 -12.27 7.45 -6.64
N GLU A 66 -11.03 7.74 -6.25
CA GLU A 66 -10.12 8.60 -7.01
C GLU A 66 -9.84 7.89 -8.33
N PHE A 67 -9.93 8.62 -9.45
CA PHE A 67 -9.86 8.10 -10.82
C PHE A 67 -11.08 7.29 -11.29
N LYS A 68 -12.05 8.01 -11.87
CA LYS A 68 -13.15 7.40 -12.62
C LYS A 68 -12.59 6.42 -13.67
N GLY A 69 -13.13 5.21 -13.70
CA GLY A 69 -12.74 4.16 -14.66
C GLY A 69 -11.69 3.17 -14.14
N ILE A 70 -11.13 3.37 -12.94
CA ILE A 70 -10.26 2.37 -12.29
C ILE A 70 -11.07 1.57 -11.29
N VAL A 71 -11.16 0.25 -11.52
CA VAL A 71 -11.89 -0.66 -10.65
C VAL A 71 -10.93 -1.70 -10.10
N PHE A 72 -10.90 -1.85 -8.78
CA PHE A 72 -10.09 -2.87 -8.11
C PHE A 72 -10.97 -4.10 -7.83
N LYS A 73 -10.63 -5.26 -8.43
CA LYS A 73 -11.17 -6.57 -8.01
C LYS A 73 -10.63 -6.92 -6.61
N THR A 74 -9.34 -6.69 -6.41
CA THR A 74 -8.65 -6.72 -5.10
C THR A 74 -7.61 -5.60 -5.05
N LEU A 75 -6.99 -5.36 -3.90
CA LEU A 75 -5.85 -4.42 -3.78
C LEU A 75 -4.70 -4.71 -4.76
N MET A 76 -4.57 -5.95 -5.22
CA MET A 76 -3.47 -6.42 -6.09
C MET A 76 -3.96 -6.86 -7.47
N LYS A 77 -5.23 -6.57 -7.80
CA LYS A 77 -5.83 -6.93 -9.08
C LYS A 77 -6.83 -5.87 -9.51
N LEU A 78 -6.56 -5.24 -10.64
CA LEU A 78 -7.51 -4.37 -11.33
C LEU A 78 -8.54 -5.21 -12.10
N ASP A 79 -9.69 -4.62 -12.37
CA ASP A 79 -10.62 -5.16 -13.34
C ASP A 79 -10.04 -5.02 -14.75
N ASP A 80 -10.29 -6.01 -15.61
CA ASP A 80 -9.81 -6.04 -16.99
C ASP A 80 -10.48 -4.93 -17.82
N SER A 81 -11.65 -4.43 -17.37
CA SER A 81 -12.32 -3.27 -17.93
C SER A 81 -11.75 -1.92 -17.45
N SER A 82 -10.72 -1.91 -16.60
CA SER A 82 -10.19 -0.67 -16.02
C SER A 82 -9.52 0.20 -17.09
N ASN A 83 -10.23 1.24 -17.52
CA ASN A 83 -9.75 2.21 -18.48
C ASN A 83 -10.14 3.62 -17.99
N SER A 84 -9.16 4.33 -17.42
CA SER A 84 -9.34 5.71 -16.98
C SER A 84 -9.13 6.67 -18.14
N SER A 85 -9.92 7.74 -18.19
CA SER A 85 -9.70 8.85 -19.13
C SER A 85 -8.35 9.55 -18.90
N VAL A 86 -7.72 9.35 -17.74
CA VAL A 86 -6.40 9.87 -17.40
C VAL A 86 -5.36 8.74 -17.58
N HIS A 87 -4.86 8.60 -18.80
CA HIS A 87 -3.97 7.50 -19.20
C HIS A 87 -2.74 7.34 -18.29
N TRP A 88 -2.05 8.43 -17.95
CA TRP A 88 -0.84 8.37 -17.12
C TRP A 88 -1.12 7.85 -15.69
N ALA A 89 -2.27 8.22 -15.10
CA ALA A 89 -2.64 7.77 -13.77
C ALA A 89 -3.04 6.29 -13.78
N CYS A 90 -3.71 5.85 -14.86
CA CYS A 90 -4.03 4.44 -15.10
C CYS A 90 -2.77 3.57 -15.15
N GLU A 91 -1.78 3.99 -15.96
CA GLU A 91 -0.52 3.26 -16.10
C GLU A 91 0.28 3.23 -14.79
N LEU A 92 0.29 4.35 -14.06
CA LEU A 92 0.93 4.42 -12.74
C LEU A 92 0.28 3.44 -11.75
N ILE A 93 -1.06 3.34 -11.72
CA ILE A 93 -1.77 2.41 -10.84
C ILE A 93 -1.58 0.96 -11.28
N LYS A 94 -1.62 0.65 -12.58
CA LYS A 94 -1.30 -0.69 -13.10
C LYS A 94 0.09 -1.14 -12.67
N LYS A 95 1.08 -0.25 -12.81
CA LYS A 95 2.46 -0.51 -12.42
C LYS A 95 2.60 -0.75 -10.93
N ALA A 96 1.92 0.05 -10.10
CA ALA A 96 1.88 -0.14 -8.66
C ALA A 96 1.26 -1.47 -8.26
N VAL A 97 0.12 -1.83 -8.86
CA VAL A 97 -0.56 -3.11 -8.62
C VAL A 97 0.33 -4.29 -9.01
N GLU A 98 1.00 -4.21 -10.16
CA GLU A 98 1.93 -5.24 -10.60
C GLU A 98 3.16 -5.35 -9.68
N TRP A 99 3.70 -4.21 -9.24
CA TRP A 99 4.80 -4.15 -8.30
C TRP A 99 4.43 -4.79 -6.97
N VAL A 100 3.26 -4.45 -6.41
CA VAL A 100 2.75 -5.06 -5.16
C VAL A 100 2.63 -6.57 -5.31
N ARG A 101 2.04 -7.05 -6.41
CA ARG A 101 1.89 -8.50 -6.66
C ARG A 101 3.23 -9.22 -6.72
N ARG A 102 4.28 -8.58 -7.25
CA ARG A 102 5.65 -9.15 -7.30
C ARG A 102 6.34 -9.09 -5.95
N THR A 103 6.19 -8.00 -5.21
CA THR A 103 6.86 -7.78 -3.93
C THR A 103 6.22 -8.58 -2.80
N GLU A 104 4.90 -8.69 -2.76
CA GLU A 104 4.18 -9.42 -1.70
C GLU A 104 4.59 -10.90 -1.64
N LYS A 105 4.85 -11.52 -2.79
CA LYS A 105 5.38 -12.90 -2.88
C LYS A 105 6.70 -13.11 -2.18
N ARG A 106 7.49 -12.05 -1.94
CA ARG A 106 8.76 -12.13 -1.19
C ARG A 106 8.54 -12.20 0.32
N PHE A 107 7.34 -11.85 0.78
CA PHE A 107 6.98 -11.77 2.19
C PHE A 107 5.73 -12.61 2.49
N PRO A 108 5.77 -13.93 2.22
CA PRO A 108 4.61 -14.79 2.44
C PRO A 108 4.17 -14.71 3.90
N SER A 109 2.87 -14.58 4.14
CA SER A 109 2.25 -14.47 5.46
C SER A 109 2.70 -13.29 6.34
N ILE A 110 3.48 -12.32 5.82
CA ILE A 110 4.05 -11.24 6.66
C ILE A 110 2.98 -10.35 7.28
N CYS A 111 1.86 -10.14 6.58
CA CYS A 111 0.73 -9.38 7.08
C CYS A 111 0.18 -9.98 8.38
N TYR A 112 0.06 -11.31 8.40
CA TYR A 112 -0.36 -12.06 9.58
C TYR A 112 0.74 -12.12 10.65
N ARG A 113 2.00 -12.40 10.26
CA ARG A 113 3.14 -12.51 11.18
C ARG A 113 3.44 -11.23 11.95
N LEU A 114 3.26 -10.07 11.30
CA LEU A 114 3.40 -8.75 11.95
C LEU A 114 2.10 -8.28 12.60
N GLU A 115 1.07 -9.13 12.67
CA GLU A 115 -0.22 -8.84 13.26
C GLU A 115 -0.89 -7.56 12.70
N LEU A 116 -0.61 -7.25 11.43
CA LEU A 116 -1.22 -6.11 10.73
C LEU A 116 -2.70 -6.38 10.45
N GLY A 117 -3.03 -7.62 10.12
CA GLY A 117 -4.37 -8.11 9.87
C GLY A 117 -4.38 -9.52 9.28
N LYS A 118 -5.58 -10.08 9.07
CA LYS A 118 -5.74 -11.39 8.41
C LYS A 118 -5.30 -11.37 6.94
N ASP A 119 -5.44 -10.21 6.29
CA ASP A 119 -5.07 -9.95 4.91
C ASP A 119 -4.74 -8.46 4.74
N TRP A 120 -4.15 -8.11 3.60
CA TRP A 120 -3.75 -6.74 3.30
C TRP A 120 -4.92 -5.76 3.17
N ASP A 121 -6.11 -6.22 2.79
CA ASP A 121 -7.31 -5.38 2.72
C ASP A 121 -7.76 -4.94 4.12
N SER A 122 -7.79 -5.88 5.05
CA SER A 122 -8.11 -5.65 6.47
C SER A 122 -7.05 -4.77 7.13
N ALA A 123 -5.77 -5.05 6.87
CA ALA A 123 -4.66 -4.29 7.44
C ALA A 123 -4.66 -2.83 6.97
N THR A 124 -4.77 -2.59 5.66
CA THR A 124 -4.76 -1.22 5.12
C THR A 124 -5.97 -0.42 5.56
N LYS A 125 -7.17 -1.02 5.61
CA LYS A 125 -8.38 -0.38 6.15
C LYS A 125 -8.21 0.01 7.61
N LYS A 126 -7.62 -0.87 8.43
CA LYS A 126 -7.34 -0.60 9.85
C LYS A 126 -6.35 0.56 10.01
N ILE A 127 -5.25 0.56 9.25
CA ILE A 127 -4.21 1.62 9.32
C ILE A 127 -4.77 2.97 8.87
N LEU A 128 -5.54 3.00 7.78
CA LEU A 128 -6.21 4.21 7.31
C LEU A 128 -7.38 4.63 8.22
N GLY A 129 -7.71 3.83 9.23
CA GLY A 129 -8.72 4.14 10.23
C GLY A 129 -10.10 4.34 9.62
N THR A 130 -10.59 3.39 8.81
CA THR A 130 -12.00 3.18 8.37
C THR A 130 -13.01 4.36 8.45
N LYS A 131 -12.60 5.59 8.14
CA LYS A 131 -13.48 6.76 7.96
C LYS A 131 -13.78 7.01 6.49
N PHE A 132 -13.65 5.99 5.65
CA PHE A 132 -13.82 6.07 4.21
C PHE A 132 -15.03 5.28 3.71
N ILE A 133 -16.08 5.21 4.54
CA ILE A 133 -17.44 4.85 4.12
C ILE A 133 -18.19 6.15 3.90
#